data_AF-A0A1L8ECM9-F1
#
_entry.id   AF-A0A1L8ECM9-F1
#
_cell.length_a   1.000
_cell.length_b   1.000
_cell.length_c   1.000
_cell.angle_alpha   90.00
_cell.angle_beta   90.00
_cell.angle_gamma   90.00
#
_symmetry.space_group_name_H-M   'P 1'
#
loop_
_entity.id
_entity.type
_entity.pdbx_description
1 polymer ?
#
loop_
_entity_poly.entity_id
_entity_poly.type
_entity_poly.pdbx_seq_one_letter_code
_entity_poly.pdbx_strand_id
1 'polypeptide(L)' 'MSSLKWFFTLALIVVLAIINLPQTNAVCPVICPALYSPVCAEISDGAKVSYANQCSAEAAACARQLTVVSTTPGEC' A
#
# COMPACT_ATOMS: atom_id res chain seq x y z
N MET A 1 -17.32 -41.16 -15.63
CA MET A 1 -17.87 -40.09 -14.74
C MET A 1 -16.90 -39.64 -13.63
N SER A 2 -15.66 -40.13 -13.56
CA SER A 2 -14.70 -39.78 -12.48
C SER A 2 -13.80 -38.58 -12.79
N SER A 3 -13.59 -38.23 -14.07
CA SER A 3 -12.67 -37.17 -14.47
C SER A 3 -13.21 -35.76 -14.17
N LEU A 4 -14.53 -35.58 -14.20
CA LEU A 4 -15.17 -34.29 -13.90
C LEU A 4 -14.97 -33.88 -12.43
N LYS A 5 -14.90 -34.86 -11.53
CA LYS A 5 -14.68 -34.66 -10.09
C LYS A 5 -13.30 -34.06 -9.81
N TRP A 6 -12.30 -34.45 -10.60
CA TRP A 6 -10.93 -33.91 -10.53
C TRP A 6 -10.85 -32.46 -11.00
N PHE A 7 -11.58 -32.11 -12.07
CA PHE A 7 -11.67 -30.72 -12.52
C PHE A 7 -12.30 -29.81 -11.46
N PHE A 8 -13.38 -30.27 -10.79
CA PHE A 8 -14.00 -29.50 -9.71
C PHE A 8 -13.09 -29.36 -8.49
N THR A 9 -12.36 -30.41 -8.11
CA THR A 9 -11.40 -30.31 -7.00
C THR A 9 -10.24 -29.37 -7.33
N LEU A 10 -9.71 -29.40 -8.56
CA LEU A 10 -8.64 -28.50 -8.98
C LEU A 10 -9.11 -27.04 -9.03
N ALA A 11 -10.32 -26.80 -9.56
CA ALA A 11 -10.91 -25.46 -9.57
C ALA A 11 -11.12 -24.91 -8.15
N LEU A 12 -11.59 -25.73 -7.21
CA LEU A 12 -11.75 -25.32 -5.82
C LEU A 12 -10.42 -24.97 -5.14
N ILE A 13 -9.37 -25.76 -5.36
CA ILE A 13 -8.03 -25.50 -4.82
C ILE A 13 -7.46 -24.19 -5.37
N VAL A 14 -7.63 -23.92 -6.67
CA VAL A 14 -7.21 -22.65 -7.28
C VAL A 14 -7.99 -21.48 -6.68
N VAL A 15 -9.31 -21.61 -6.51
CA VAL A 15 -10.16 -20.58 -5.87
C VAL A 15 -9.72 -20.31 -4.44
N LEU A 16 -9.41 -21.33 -3.64
CA LEU A 16 -8.92 -21.17 -2.27
C LEU A 16 -7.54 -20.50 -2.19
N ALA A 17 -6.69 -20.70 -3.21
CA ALA A 17 -5.38 -20.05 -3.30
C ALA A 17 -5.48 -18.55 -3.64
N ILE A 18 -6.41 -18.15 -4.53
CA ILE A 18 -6.58 -16.75 -4.94
C ILE A 18 -7.23 -15.85 -3.86
N ILE A 19 -7.98 -16.41 -2.89
CA ILE A 19 -8.58 -15.62 -1.79
C ILE A 19 -7.53 -15.07 -0.83
N ASN A 20 -6.34 -15.69 -0.78
CA ASN A 20 -5.23 -15.29 0.08
C ASN A 20 -4.25 -14.33 -0.63
N LEU A 21 -4.59 -13.83 -1.81
CA LEU A 21 -3.78 -12.81 -2.48
C LEU A 21 -3.89 -11.49 -1.71
N PRO A 22 -2.78 -10.87 -1.28
CA PRO A 22 -2.83 -9.49 -0.82
C PRO A 22 -3.31 -8.63 -1.99
N GLN A 23 -4.50 -8.04 -1.86
CA GLN A 23 -5.05 -7.12 -2.83
C GLN A 23 -4.23 -5.82 -2.79
N THR A 24 -3.21 -5.71 -3.63
CA THR A 24 -2.39 -4.51 -3.76
C THR A 24 -3.09 -3.48 -4.66
N ASN A 25 -4.31 -3.08 -4.33
CA ASN A 25 -4.90 -1.88 -4.93
C ASN A 25 -4.39 -0.64 -4.17
N ALA A 26 -3.07 -0.42 -4.25
CA ALA A 26 -2.45 0.80 -3.76
C ALA A 26 -2.68 1.91 -4.80
N VAL A 27 -3.91 2.42 -4.87
CA VAL A 27 -4.16 3.67 -5.59
C VAL A 27 -3.52 4.78 -4.77
N CYS A 28 -2.39 5.29 -5.25
CA CYS A 28 -1.68 6.38 -4.58
C CYS A 28 -2.55 7.64 -4.56
N PRO A 29 -2.55 8.41 -3.46
CA PRO A 29 -3.22 9.70 -3.44
C PRO A 29 -2.56 10.63 -4.47
N VAL A 30 -3.33 10.99 -5.51
CA VAL A 30 -2.87 11.86 -6.61
C VAL A 30 -3.17 13.33 -6.31
N ILE A 31 -4.11 13.59 -5.40
CA ILE A 31 -4.55 14.93 -5.01
C ILE A 31 -4.42 15.04 -3.50
N CYS A 32 -3.63 16.01 -3.05
CA CYS A 32 -3.53 16.38 -1.65
C CYS A 32 -4.02 17.82 -1.43
N PRO A 33 -4.67 18.10 -0.29
CA PRO A 33 -5.01 19.47 0.06
C PRO A 33 -3.73 20.30 0.23
N ALA A 34 -3.79 21.57 -0.18
CA ALA A 34 -2.73 22.55 0.05
C ALA A 34 -2.72 23.07 1.50
N LEU A 35 -2.94 22.17 2.47
CA LEU A 35 -2.86 22.46 3.90
C LEU A 35 -1.42 22.26 4.35
N TYR A 36 -0.80 23.31 4.87
CA TYR A 36 0.53 23.21 5.45
C TYR A 36 0.42 22.78 6.93
N SER A 37 0.80 21.54 7.20
CA SER A 37 0.87 20.93 8.52
C SER A 37 2.05 19.95 8.51
N PRO A 38 3.29 20.46 8.64
CA PRO A 38 4.49 19.71 8.31
C PRO A 38 4.63 18.45 9.15
N VAL A 39 5.16 17.40 8.52
CA VAL A 39 5.46 16.12 9.16
C VAL A 39 6.84 15.63 8.76
N CYS A 40 7.55 15.06 9.72
CA CYS A 40 8.74 14.28 9.48
C CYS A 40 8.31 12.83 9.30
N ALA A 41 8.37 12.33 8.07
CA ALA A 41 7.95 10.97 7.74
C ALA A 41 9.16 10.04 7.68
N GLU A 42 9.08 8.92 8.39
CA GLU A 42 10.00 7.78 8.24
C GLU A 42 9.42 6.84 7.18
N ILE A 43 10.15 6.62 6.09
CA ILE A 43 9.75 5.81 4.95
C ILE A 43 10.31 4.39 5.12
N SER A 44 9.65 3.38 4.56
CA SER A 44 10.04 1.97 4.66
C SER A 44 11.43 1.64 4.07
N ASP A 45 12.04 2.56 3.34
CA ASP A 45 13.44 2.49 2.86
C ASP A 45 14.46 3.01 3.90
N GLY A 46 14.00 3.46 5.07
CA GLY A 46 14.82 4.02 6.13
C GLY A 46 15.05 5.53 6.02
N ALA A 47 14.54 6.20 4.99
CA ALA A 47 14.69 7.65 4.84
C ALA A 47 13.77 8.41 5.82
N LYS A 48 14.26 9.55 6.32
CA LYS A 48 13.45 10.54 7.05
C LYS A 48 13.40 11.83 6.26
N VAL A 49 12.19 12.25 5.88
CA VAL A 49 11.99 13.40 4.99
C VAL A 49 10.81 14.25 5.49
N SER A 50 11.00 15.56 5.44
CA SER A 50 9.97 16.55 5.75
C SER A 50 8.98 16.68 4.59
N TYR A 51 7.69 16.62 4.89
CA TYR A 51 6.61 16.81 3.93
C TYR A 51 5.66 17.89 4.41
N ALA A 52 5.05 18.62 3.47
CA ALA A 52 4.14 19.72 3.77
C ALA A 52 2.91 19.27 4.58
N ASN A 53 2.48 18.02 4.42
CA ASN A 53 1.46 17.35 5.23
C ASN A 53 1.53 15.82 5.07
N GLN A 54 0.75 15.12 5.89
CA GLN A 54 0.66 13.66 5.86
C GLN A 54 0.27 13.09 4.48
N CYS A 55 -0.70 13.69 3.78
CA CYS A 55 -1.10 13.23 2.45
C CYS A 55 0.07 13.27 1.47
N SER A 56 0.86 14.34 1.47
CA SER A 56 2.03 14.47 0.60
C SER A 56 3.13 13.45 0.91
N ALA A 57 3.30 13.07 2.19
CA ALA A 57 4.20 11.99 2.58
C ALA A 57 3.73 10.63 2.04
N GLU A 58 2.44 10.31 2.21
CA GLU A 58 1.83 9.07 1.73
C GLU A 58 1.86 8.97 0.20
N ALA A 59 1.58 10.08 -0.50
CA ALA A 59 1.66 10.16 -1.96
C ALA A 59 3.08 9.89 -2.46
N ALA A 60 4.08 10.53 -1.85
CA ALA A 60 5.48 10.36 -2.23
C ALA A 60 6.01 8.95 -1.93
N ALA A 61 5.65 8.36 -0.79
CA ALA A 61 5.99 6.98 -0.45
C ALA A 61 5.35 6.01 -1.46
N CYS A 62 4.05 6.16 -1.71
CA CYS A 62 3.30 5.29 -2.62
C CYS A 62 3.83 5.36 -4.06
N ALA A 63 4.18 6.56 -4.55
CA ALA A 63 4.78 6.72 -5.88
C ALA A 63 6.11 5.96 -6.05
N ARG A 64 6.80 5.67 -4.94
CA ARG A 64 8.03 4.89 -4.90
C ARG A 64 7.80 3.42 -4.55
N GLN A 65 6.55 2.96 -4.47
CA GLN A 65 6.18 1.64 -3.96
C GLN A 65 6.70 1.38 -2.53
N LEU A 66 6.73 2.44 -1.73
CA LEU A 66 7.13 2.43 -0.32
C LEU A 66 5.94 2.81 0.56
N THR A 67 6.08 2.60 1.88
CA THR A 67 5.09 3.02 2.87
C THR A 67 5.69 4.01 3.86
N VAL A 68 4.84 4.86 4.41
CA VAL A 68 5.20 5.68 5.57
C VAL A 68 5.11 4.79 6.82
N VAL A 69 6.23 4.59 7.49
CA VAL A 69 6.34 3.79 8.72
C VAL A 69 5.85 4.57 9.92
N SER A 70 6.24 5.84 10.01
CA SER A 70 5.78 6.73 11.07
C SER A 70 5.84 8.19 10.62
N THR A 71 5.06 9.04 11.27
CA THR A 71 5.14 10.50 11.11
C THR A 71 5.22 11.17 12.47
N THR A 72 6.05 12.20 12.58
CA THR A 72 6.04 13.11 13.73
C THR A 72 5.67 14.52 13.30
N PRO A 73 4.89 15.27 14.10
CA PRO A 73 4.56 16.66 13.79
C PRO A 73 5.82 17.54 13.70
N GLY A 74 5.84 18.47 12.74
CA GLY A 74 6.98 19.33 12.46
C GLY A 74 7.87 18.77 11.35
N GLU A 75 8.90 19.54 10.98
CA GLU A 75 9.91 19.12 10.01
C GLU A 75 10.95 18.20 10.68
N CYS A 76 11.53 17.28 9.89
CA CYS A 76 12.88 16.78 10.15
C CYS A 76 13.87 17.94 9.90
#